data_AF-V9XDN7-F1
#
_entry.id   AF-V9XDN7-F1
#
_cell.length_a   1.000
_cell.length_b   1.000
_cell.length_c   1.000
_cell.angle_alpha   90.00
_cell.angle_beta   90.00
_cell.angle_gamma   90.00
#
_symmetry.space_group_name_H-M   'P 1'
#
loop_
_entity.id
_entity.type
_entity.pdbx_description
1 polymer ?
#
loop_
_entity_poly.entity_id
_entity_poly.type
_entity_poly.pdbx_seq_one_letter_code
_entity_poly.pdbx_strand_id
1 'polypeptide(L)'
;MNAYVPILVLGGIALAFAVFSVAVASLAGPSRYNRAKLDAYECGIDPTPQPVGGGRFPVKYYLTAMLFIIFDIEIVFLYPWAVHFDALGVFGLAAMALFMFNVFVAYAYEWKRGGLTWD
;
A
#
# COMPACT_ATOMS: atom_id res chain seq x y z
N MET A 1 -10.17 29.05 12.65
CA MET A 1 -10.43 28.43 11.33
C MET A 1 -10.22 26.93 11.47
N ASN A 2 -11.17 26.12 10.99
CA ASN A 2 -11.07 24.67 11.13
C ASN A 2 -10.01 24.12 10.14
N ALA A 3 -8.91 23.57 10.66
CA ALA A 3 -7.78 23.09 9.86
C ALA A 3 -8.14 21.93 8.91
N TYR A 4 -9.26 21.25 9.14
CA TYR A 4 -9.73 20.17 8.28
C TYR A 4 -10.45 20.65 7.02
N VAL A 5 -10.99 21.88 7.02
CA VAL A 5 -11.75 22.41 5.88
C VAL A 5 -10.87 22.53 4.62
N PRO A 6 -9.66 23.13 4.66
CA PRO A 6 -8.77 23.17 3.49
C PRO A 6 -8.40 21.78 2.96
N ILE A 7 -8.18 20.80 3.86
CA ILE A 7 -7.81 19.42 3.49
C ILE A 7 -8.94 18.76 2.69
N LEU A 8 -10.18 18.85 3.19
CA LEU A 8 -11.35 18.29 2.53
C LEU A 8 -11.63 18.98 1.18
N VAL A 9 -11.49 20.31 1.14
CA VAL A 9 -11.67 21.09 -0.09
C VAL A 9 -10.64 20.68 -1.14
N LEU A 10 -9.36 20.56 -0.77
CA LEU A 10 -8.30 20.14 -1.68
C LEU A 10 -8.52 18.71 -2.18
N GLY A 11 -8.87 17.78 -1.29
CA GLY A 11 -9.21 16.40 -1.65
C GLY A 11 -10.40 16.33 -2.61
N GLY A 12 -11.43 17.13 -2.37
CA GLY A 12 -12.59 17.25 -3.24
C GLY A 12 -12.24 17.80 -4.63
N ILE A 13 -11.41 18.84 -4.70
CA ILE A 13 -10.93 19.40 -5.97
C ILE A 13 -10.08 18.37 -6.73
N ALA A 14 -9.19 17.66 -6.06
CA ALA A 14 -8.34 16.63 -6.67
C ALA A 14 -9.19 15.47 -7.25
N LEU A 15 -10.19 15.00 -6.49
CA LEU A 15 -11.12 13.98 -6.97
C LEU A 15 -11.96 14.48 -8.14
N ALA A 16 -12.50 15.70 -8.07
CA ALA A 16 -13.27 16.31 -9.14
C ALA A 16 -12.44 16.43 -10.42
N PHE A 17 -11.18 16.86 -10.30
CA PHE A 17 -10.26 16.95 -11.43
C PHE A 17 -9.97 15.57 -12.06
N ALA A 18 -9.73 14.54 -11.24
CA ALA A 18 -9.50 13.18 -11.75
C ALA A 18 -10.72 12.64 -12.50
N VAL A 19 -11.92 12.77 -11.92
CA VAL A 19 -13.18 12.32 -12.54
C VAL A 19 -13.47 13.12 -13.82
N PHE A 20 -13.33 14.44 -13.77
CA PHE A 20 -13.51 15.31 -14.94
C PHE A 20 -12.55 14.94 -16.06
N SER A 21 -11.28 14.68 -15.76
CA SER A 21 -10.28 14.32 -16.75
C SER A 21 -10.61 12.99 -17.45
N VAL A 22 -11.04 11.98 -16.69
CA VAL A 22 -11.46 10.68 -17.25
C VAL A 22 -12.75 10.84 -18.10
N ALA A 23 -13.71 11.65 -17.63
CA ALA A 23 -14.95 11.91 -18.36
C ALA A 23 -14.69 12.66 -19.68
N VAL A 24 -13.88 13.72 -19.67
CA VAL A 24 -13.52 14.45 -20.89
C VAL A 24 -12.71 13.55 -21.84
N ALA A 25 -11.75 12.78 -21.34
CA ALA A 25 -10.95 11.88 -22.18
C ALA A 25 -11.80 10.82 -22.88
N SER A 26 -12.80 10.25 -22.18
CA SER A 26 -13.71 9.25 -22.74
C SER A 26 -14.72 9.83 -23.74
N LEU A 27 -15.13 11.10 -23.58
CA LEU A 27 -16.06 11.78 -24.49
C LEU A 27 -15.39 12.42 -25.71
N ALA A 28 -14.19 12.98 -25.55
CA ALA A 28 -13.48 13.68 -26.62
C ALA A 28 -12.72 12.73 -27.56
N GLY A 29 -12.37 11.52 -27.10
CA GLY A 29 -11.62 10.54 -27.88
C GLY A 29 -12.44 9.85 -28.97
N PRO A 30 -11.84 9.48 -30.12
CA PRO A 30 -12.53 8.73 -31.16
C PRO A 30 -12.86 7.31 -30.67
N SER A 31 -14.16 7.02 -30.55
CA SER A 31 -14.64 5.70 -30.14
C SER A 31 -14.59 4.70 -31.30
N ARG A 32 -13.44 4.06 -31.50
CA ARG A 32 -13.23 3.00 -32.51
C ARG A 32 -12.93 1.66 -31.85
N TYR A 33 -13.98 0.97 -31.44
CA TYR A 33 -13.90 -0.39 -30.91
C TYR A 33 -13.48 -1.38 -32.00
N ASN A 34 -12.52 -2.23 -31.66
CA ASN A 34 -12.11 -3.38 -32.45
C ASN A 34 -11.83 -4.51 -31.45
N ARG A 35 -12.24 -5.74 -31.76
CA ARG A 35 -12.00 -6.92 -30.92
C ARG A 35 -10.53 -7.03 -30.52
N ALA A 36 -9.62 -6.89 -31.48
CA ALA A 36 -8.17 -6.92 -31.22
C ALA A 36 -7.65 -5.79 -30.33
N LYS A 37 -8.37 -4.67 -30.17
CA LYS A 37 -7.99 -3.58 -29.24
C LYS A 37 -8.47 -3.83 -27.81
N LEU A 38 -9.48 -4.69 -27.63
CA LEU A 38 -10.08 -5.02 -26.35
C LEU A 38 -9.55 -6.33 -25.78
N ASP A 39 -8.95 -7.16 -26.63
CA ASP A 39 -8.28 -8.39 -26.20
C ASP A 39 -7.02 -8.08 -25.37
N ALA A 40 -6.69 -8.98 -24.45
CA ALA A 40 -5.49 -8.85 -23.62
C ALA A 40 -4.23 -8.93 -24.50
N TYR A 41 -3.23 -8.12 -24.15
CA TYR A 41 -2.01 -8.02 -24.94
C TYR A 41 -1.07 -9.19 -24.67
N GLU A 42 -0.81 -9.99 -25.71
CA GLU A 42 0.27 -11.00 -25.72
C GLU A 42 0.91 -11.12 -27.12
N CYS A 43 1.26 -9.97 -27.73
CA CYS A 43 1.96 -9.89 -29.03
C CYS A 43 1.30 -10.70 -30.19
N GLY A 44 -0.03 -10.84 -30.19
CA GLY A 44 -0.76 -11.58 -31.22
C GLY A 44 -0.87 -13.10 -30.98
N ILE A 45 -0.39 -13.59 -29.84
CA ILE A 45 -0.70 -14.92 -29.31
C ILE A 45 -1.98 -14.79 -28.47
N ASP A 46 -2.81 -15.84 -28.48
CA ASP A 46 -3.95 -15.89 -27.56
C ASP A 46 -3.42 -15.79 -26.12
N PRO A 47 -3.97 -14.87 -25.31
CA PRO A 47 -3.44 -14.62 -23.98
C PRO A 47 -3.44 -15.90 -23.16
N THR A 48 -2.36 -16.14 -22.42
CA THR A 48 -2.20 -17.30 -21.56
C THR A 48 -3.48 -17.47 -20.73
N PRO A 49 -4.25 -18.55 -20.92
CA PRO A 49 -5.52 -18.70 -20.24
C PRO A 49 -5.28 -18.67 -18.75
N GLN A 50 -5.97 -17.76 -18.05
CA GLN A 50 -6.09 -17.84 -16.60
C GLN A 50 -6.51 -19.29 -16.27
N PRO A 51 -5.76 -20.02 -15.42
CA PRO A 51 -6.06 -21.41 -15.13
C PRO A 51 -7.54 -21.56 -14.77
N VAL A 52 -8.23 -22.56 -15.32
CA VAL A 52 -9.65 -22.78 -15.07
C VAL A 52 -9.82 -23.09 -13.57
N GLY A 53 -10.22 -22.08 -12.79
CA GLY A 53 -10.22 -22.11 -11.31
C GLY A 53 -9.37 -21.03 -10.62
N GLY A 54 -8.69 -20.17 -11.38
CA GLY A 54 -7.77 -19.14 -10.87
C GLY A 54 -6.42 -19.75 -10.49
N GLY A 55 -5.36 -19.39 -11.21
CA GLY A 55 -4.01 -19.76 -10.80
C GLY A 55 -3.72 -19.24 -9.39
N ARG A 56 -3.04 -20.04 -8.56
CA ARG A 56 -2.59 -19.56 -7.25
C ARG A 56 -1.41 -18.61 -7.47
N PHE A 57 -1.58 -17.35 -7.10
CA PHE A 57 -0.47 -16.42 -7.04
C PHE A 57 0.52 -16.86 -5.94
N PRO A 58 1.83 -16.59 -6.11
CA PRO A 58 2.82 -16.86 -5.10
C PRO A 58 2.46 -16.27 -3.72
N VAL A 59 2.59 -17.07 -2.66
CA VAL A 59 2.24 -16.68 -1.28
C VAL A 59 3.12 -15.53 -0.76
N LYS A 60 4.27 -15.25 -1.40
CA LYS A 60 5.17 -14.14 -1.04
C LYS A 60 4.46 -12.80 -0.90
N TYR A 61 3.49 -12.48 -1.77
CA TYR A 61 2.71 -11.24 -1.68
C TYR A 61 1.87 -11.16 -0.40
N TYR A 62 1.32 -12.29 0.05
CA TYR A 62 0.57 -12.36 1.30
C TYR A 62 1.48 -12.15 2.51
N LEU A 63 2.64 -12.82 2.54
CA LEU A 63 3.61 -12.67 3.64
C LEU A 63 4.07 -11.21 3.76
N THR A 64 4.38 -10.56 2.63
CA THR A 64 4.77 -9.14 2.62
C THR A 64 3.66 -8.22 3.08
N ALA A 65 2.42 -8.42 2.62
CA ALA A 65 1.28 -7.62 3.06
C ALA A 65 0.99 -7.79 4.56
N MET A 66 1.09 -9.03 5.07
CA MET A 66 0.93 -9.32 6.49
C MET A 66 2.01 -8.63 7.33
N LEU A 67 3.29 -8.71 6.92
CA LEU A 67 4.38 -8.03 7.59
C LEU A 67 4.20 -6.50 7.57
N PHE A 68 3.78 -5.94 6.44
CA PHE A 68 3.49 -4.51 6.32
C PHE A 68 2.42 -4.06 7.32
N ILE A 69 1.32 -4.81 7.47
CA ILE A 69 0.25 -4.48 8.43
C ILE A 69 0.77 -4.52 9.87
N ILE A 70 1.58 -5.53 10.22
CA ILE A 70 2.16 -5.64 11.57
C ILE A 70 3.08 -4.42 11.84
N PHE A 71 3.94 -4.09 10.89
CA PHE A 71 4.84 -2.94 11.00
C PHE A 71 4.09 -1.60 11.08
N ASP A 72 3.01 -1.43 10.30
CA ASP A 72 2.19 -0.23 10.34
C ASP A 72 1.51 -0.04 11.72
N ILE A 73 1.02 -1.14 12.32
CA ILE A 73 0.50 -1.13 13.69
C ILE A 73 1.57 -0.71 14.70
N GLU A 74 2.81 -1.15 14.54
CA GLU A 74 3.91 -0.73 15.41
C GLU A 74 4.19 0.77 15.29
N ILE A 75 4.17 1.34 14.08
CA ILE A 75 4.31 2.79 13.88
C ILE A 75 3.17 3.56 14.56
N VAL A 76 1.95 3.04 14.53
CA VAL A 76 0.82 3.65 15.26
C VAL A 76 1.11 3.76 16.76
N PHE A 77 1.83 2.80 17.36
CA PHE A 77 2.29 2.90 18.74
C PHE A 77 3.46 3.88 18.94
N LEU A 78 4.32 4.05 17.92
CA LEU A 78 5.41 5.01 17.96
C LEU A 78 4.91 6.47 17.94
N TYR A 79 3.81 6.78 17.25
CA TYR A 79 3.34 8.16 17.09
C TYR A 79 3.03 8.90 18.41
N PRO A 80 2.22 8.35 19.34
CA PRO A 80 1.94 9.04 20.60
C PRO A 80 3.20 9.28 21.43
N TRP A 81 4.13 8.31 21.43
CA TRP A 81 5.41 8.48 22.10
C TRP A 81 6.27 9.55 21.43
N ALA A 82 6.32 9.60 20.10
CA ALA A 82 7.10 10.61 19.37
C ALA A 82 6.58 12.03 19.61
N VAL A 83 5.25 12.21 19.70
CA VAL A 83 4.64 13.52 19.98
C VAL A 83 4.83 13.95 21.44
N HIS A 84 4.92 13.01 22.38
CA HIS A 84 5.04 13.28 23.82
C HIS A 84 6.39 12.88 24.42
N PHE A 85 7.44 12.72 23.60
CA PHE A 85 8.75 12.24 24.03
C PHE A 85 9.31 13.04 25.20
N ASP A 86 9.18 14.38 25.14
CA ASP A 86 9.70 15.32 26.12
C ASP A 86 9.08 15.13 27.52
N ALA A 87 7.82 14.70 27.58
CA ALA A 87 7.09 14.52 28.84
C ALA A 87 7.41 13.19 29.55
N LEU A 88 7.89 12.19 28.80
CA LEU A 88 8.12 10.84 29.29
C LEU A 88 9.55 10.61 29.78
N GLY A 89 10.49 11.47 29.36
CA GLY A 89 11.89 11.45 29.79
C GLY A 89 12.58 10.10 29.58
N VAL A 90 13.51 9.76 30.49
CA VAL A 90 14.33 8.54 30.39
C VAL A 90 13.49 7.26 30.50
N PHE A 91 12.40 7.29 31.27
CA PHE A 91 11.51 6.13 31.39
C PHE A 91 10.83 5.81 30.06
N GLY A 92 10.27 6.82 29.38
CA GLY A 92 9.69 6.64 28.05
C GLY A 92 10.70 6.18 27.02
N LEU A 93 11.92 6.70 27.07
CA LEU A 93 13.01 6.26 26.19
C LEU A 93 13.35 4.78 26.41
N ALA A 94 13.50 4.34 27.67
CA ALA A 94 13.81 2.95 27.99
C ALA A 94 12.67 1.99 27.60
N ALA A 95 11.42 2.36 27.87
CA ALA A 95 10.25 1.59 27.48
C ALA A 95 10.15 1.46 25.96
N MET A 96 10.41 2.54 25.22
CA MET A 96 10.37 2.51 23.76
C MET A 96 11.54 1.74 23.15
N ALA A 97 12.73 1.85 23.73
CA ALA A 97 13.88 1.04 23.31
C ALA A 97 13.61 -0.46 23.49
N LEU A 98 12.97 -0.85 24.60
CA LEU A 98 12.55 -2.23 24.83
C LEU A 98 11.49 -2.70 23.83
N PHE A 99 10.49 -1.85 23.55
CA PHE A 99 9.47 -2.13 22.54
C PHE A 99 10.09 -2.35 21.15
N MET A 100 10.93 -1.40 20.71
CA MET A 100 11.62 -1.45 19.43
C MET A 100 12.53 -2.68 19.32
N PHE A 101 13.22 -3.05 20.40
CA PHE A 101 14.05 -4.25 20.43
C PHE A 101 13.22 -5.51 20.17
N ASN A 102 12.08 -5.67 20.84
CA ASN A 102 11.21 -6.84 20.66
C ASN A 102 10.67 -6.96 19.23
N VAL A 103 10.24 -5.84 18.65
CA VAL A 103 9.81 -5.75 17.25
C VAL A 103 10.94 -6.15 16.30
N PHE A 104 12.13 -5.57 16.51
CA PHE A 104 13.28 -5.80 15.65
C PHE A 104 13.74 -7.26 15.68
N VAL A 105 13.60 -7.94 16.81
CA VAL A 105 13.87 -9.39 16.93
C VAL A 105 12.95 -10.20 16.03
N ALA A 106 11.65 -9.90 16.00
CA ALA A 106 10.69 -10.59 15.12
C ALA A 106 11.04 -10.36 13.64
N TYR A 107 11.35 -9.12 13.25
CA TYR A 107 11.76 -8.78 11.90
C TYR A 107 13.07 -9.48 11.49
N ALA A 108 14.08 -9.46 12.36
CA ALA A 108 15.36 -10.12 12.12
C ALA A 108 15.21 -11.64 11.95
N TYR A 109 14.29 -12.25 12.70
CA TYR A 109 13.96 -13.66 12.56
C TYR A 109 13.34 -13.98 11.20
N GLU A 110 12.35 -13.19 10.77
CA GLU A 110 11.71 -13.37 9.46
C GLU A 110 12.69 -13.17 8.31
N TRP A 111 13.55 -12.16 8.41
CA TRP A 111 14.64 -11.94 7.45
C TRP A 111 15.52 -13.20 7.37
N LYS A 112 16.00 -13.71 8.51
CA LYS A 112 16.86 -14.91 8.52
C LYS A 112 16.17 -16.15 7.95
N ARG A 113 14.84 -16.24 8.06
CA ARG A 113 14.05 -17.34 7.47
C ARG A 113 13.74 -17.16 5.99
N GLY A 114 14.19 -16.06 5.37
CA GLY A 114 13.93 -15.78 3.97
C GLY A 114 12.50 -15.35 3.69
N GLY A 115 11.75 -14.86 4.69
CA GLY A 115 10.40 -14.30 4.45
C GLY A 115 10.40 -13.11 3.47
N LEU A 116 11.58 -12.50 3.27
CA LEU A 116 11.82 -11.35 2.40
C LEU A 116 12.57 -11.69 1.11
N THR A 117 12.77 -12.96 0.77
CA THR A 117 13.45 -13.33 -0.49
C THR A 117 12.50 -13.21 -1.67
N TRP A 118 12.89 -12.42 -2.67
CA TRP A 118 12.16 -12.22 -3.91
C TRP A 118 12.99 -12.70 -5.09
N ASP A 119 12.69 -13.90 -5.58
CA ASP A 119 13.05 -14.34 -6.93
C ASP A 119 11.95 -13.98 -7.94
#